data_AF-A0A7V8REL3-F1
#
_entry.id   AF-A0A7V8REL3-F1
#
_cell.length_a   1.000
_cell.length_b   1.000
_cell.length_c   1.000
_cell.angle_alpha   90.00
_cell.angle_beta   90.00
_cell.angle_gamma   90.00
#
_symmetry.space_group_name_H-M   'P 1'
#
loop_
_entity.id
_entity.type
_entity.pdbx_description
1 polymer ?
#
loop_
_entity_poly.entity_id
_entity_poly.type
_entity_poly.pdbx_seq_one_letter_code
_entity_poly.pdbx_strand_id
1 'polypeptide(L)'
;MRQPGSLGRQLAFSMVTVTVSMVLLTLVGFYMTYWLVLKLAPSLLGPEDSLIPNGADIAVIVVMSALGLVIASRVAFRMAVRIVEPVTAVAHAARLVAGGDLSARVTIGRTSSGEMTVLVDDFNAMAGRLERMASDAVAWNAQIAHELEPPSATAEWDGDRLECWACVQDPQGTRDTLAEALGIDKANIKVTPTWLGGAFGRKSKPDFVVEAALIAREIGKPVKVTWTREDDIRHGYYHSVSAQYCEAGLDEKGKCTAWLHRTVFPPISSTFDNSVTEPSDGEMSMGATDMPFAMPNLQIESGNARSHLRIGWLRSVANVTLLRCKASRRSWRMQLGATRRTICSS
;
A
#
# COMPACT_ATOMS: atom_id res chain seq x y z
N MET A 1 -7.78 -5.68 -27.46
CA MET A 1 -8.85 -5.49 -26.46
C MET A 1 -9.96 -4.67 -27.10
N ARG A 2 -11.19 -5.21 -27.22
CA ARG A 2 -12.32 -4.48 -27.80
C ARG A 2 -12.72 -3.35 -26.85
N GLN A 3 -12.62 -2.11 -27.31
CA GLN A 3 -13.20 -0.95 -26.62
C GLN A 3 -14.68 -1.24 -26.34
N PRO A 4 -15.14 -1.28 -25.07
CA PRO A 4 -16.56 -1.38 -24.78
C PRO A 4 -17.26 -0.18 -25.44
N GLY A 5 -18.33 -0.43 -26.17
CA GLY A 5 -19.01 0.62 -26.95
C GLY A 5 -19.37 1.80 -26.06
N SER A 6 -19.10 3.01 -26.53
CA SER A 6 -19.21 4.24 -25.75
C SER A 6 -20.58 4.36 -25.07
N LEU A 7 -20.61 4.90 -23.85
CA LEU A 7 -21.82 5.14 -23.06
C LEU A 7 -22.91 5.82 -23.89
N GLY A 8 -22.51 6.80 -24.71
CA GLY A 8 -23.41 7.48 -25.65
C GLY A 8 -24.08 6.53 -26.64
N ARG A 9 -23.36 5.52 -27.16
CA ARG A 9 -23.92 4.53 -28.10
C ARG A 9 -24.88 3.56 -27.42
N GLN A 10 -24.60 3.16 -26.18
CA GLN A 10 -25.49 2.28 -25.41
C GLN A 10 -26.76 3.01 -24.94
N LEU A 11 -26.63 4.27 -24.53
CA LEU A 11 -27.75 5.13 -24.18
C LEU A 11 -28.64 5.39 -25.41
N ALA A 12 -28.04 5.74 -26.55
CA ALA A 12 -28.76 5.93 -27.80
C ALA A 12 -29.49 4.64 -28.24
N PHE A 13 -28.81 3.49 -28.20
CA PHE A 13 -29.43 2.21 -28.57
C PHE A 13 -30.58 1.83 -27.62
N SER A 14 -30.41 2.05 -26.31
CA SER A 14 -31.46 1.78 -25.32
C SER A 14 -32.65 2.71 -25.51
N MET A 15 -32.43 4.01 -25.75
CA MET A 15 -33.49 4.98 -26.04
C MET A 15 -34.24 4.62 -27.32
N VAL A 16 -33.52 4.31 -28.41
CA VAL A 16 -34.14 3.90 -29.68
C VAL A 16 -34.96 2.63 -29.50
N THR A 17 -34.43 1.62 -28.81
CA THR A 17 -35.14 0.36 -28.56
C THR A 17 -36.42 0.59 -27.75
N VAL A 18 -36.38 1.47 -26.75
CA VAL A 18 -37.54 1.80 -25.91
C VAL A 18 -38.59 2.56 -26.72
N THR A 19 -38.19 3.56 -27.50
CA THR A 19 -39.10 4.31 -28.36
C THR A 19 -39.77 3.41 -29.40
N VAL A 20 -39.00 2.57 -30.09
CA VAL A 20 -39.54 1.62 -31.08
C VAL A 20 -40.46 0.60 -30.41
N SER A 21 -40.08 0.05 -29.25
CA SER A 21 -40.92 -0.90 -28.51
C SER A 21 -42.21 -0.25 -28.02
N MET A 22 -42.16 1.01 -27.58
CA MET A 22 -43.33 1.76 -27.13
C MET A 22 -44.26 2.09 -28.30
N VAL A 23 -43.73 2.52 -29.44
CA VAL A 23 -44.53 2.75 -30.66
C VAL A 23 -45.19 1.45 -31.12
N LEU A 24 -44.46 0.34 -31.13
CA LEU A 24 -44.99 -0.97 -31.53
C LEU A 24 -46.05 -1.47 -30.53
N LEU A 25 -45.83 -1.30 -29.23
CA LEU A 25 -46.80 -1.65 -28.19
C LEU A 25 -48.08 -0.83 -28.32
N THR A 26 -47.97 0.48 -28.56
CA THR A 26 -49.13 1.36 -28.76
C THR A 26 -49.89 0.97 -30.02
N LEU A 27 -49.19 0.72 -31.13
CA LEU A 27 -49.81 0.35 -32.40
C LEU A 27 -50.52 -1.02 -32.30
N VAL A 28 -49.82 -2.05 -31.85
CA VAL A 28 -50.38 -3.40 -31.68
C VAL A 28 -51.50 -3.40 -30.63
N GLY A 29 -51.33 -2.69 -29.52
CA GLY A 29 -52.34 -2.59 -28.47
C GLY A 29 -53.60 -1.89 -28.95
N PHE A 30 -53.47 -0.86 -29.78
CA PHE A 30 -54.62 -0.20 -30.41
C PHE A 30 -55.37 -1.18 -31.32
N TYR A 31 -54.68 -1.82 -32.27
CA TYR A 31 -55.29 -2.80 -33.18
C TYR A 31 -55.95 -3.97 -32.45
N MET A 32 -55.29 -4.51 -31.42
CA MET A 32 -55.83 -5.60 -30.58
C MET A 32 -57.08 -5.17 -29.81
N THR A 33 -57.09 -3.95 -29.28
CA THR A 33 -58.24 -3.43 -28.52
C THR A 33 -59.45 -3.20 -29.44
N TYR A 34 -59.24 -2.62 -30.62
CA TYR A 34 -60.33 -2.47 -31.61
C TYR A 34 -60.85 -3.81 -32.11
N TRP A 35 -59.96 -4.77 -32.39
CA TRP A 35 -60.36 -6.13 -32.76
C TRP A 35 -61.21 -6.79 -31.66
N LEU A 36 -60.83 -6.59 -30.39
CA LEU A 36 -61.56 -7.12 -29.23
C LEU A 36 -62.94 -6.46 -29.07
N VAL A 37 -63.03 -5.13 -29.20
CA VAL A 37 -64.28 -4.36 -29.11
C VAL A 37 -65.25 -4.76 -30.22
N LEU A 38 -64.76 -4.91 -31.46
CA LEU A 38 -65.56 -5.39 -32.60
C LEU A 38 -66.16 -6.77 -32.36
N LYS A 39 -65.44 -7.65 -31.65
CA LYS A 39 -65.86 -9.03 -31.40
C LYS A 39 -66.81 -9.18 -30.21
N LEU A 40 -66.63 -8.39 -29.15
CA LEU A 40 -67.34 -8.56 -27.88
C LEU A 40 -68.48 -7.56 -27.66
N ALA A 41 -68.34 -6.33 -28.15
CA ALA A 41 -69.31 -5.28 -27.87
C ALA A 41 -69.32 -4.22 -28.99
N PRO A 42 -69.78 -4.59 -30.21
CA PRO A 42 -69.76 -3.71 -31.38
C PRO A 42 -70.67 -2.47 -31.22
N SER A 43 -71.63 -2.49 -30.29
CA SER A 43 -72.52 -1.36 -29.99
C SER A 43 -71.84 -0.16 -29.33
N LEU A 44 -70.59 -0.30 -28.88
CA LEU A 44 -69.80 0.80 -28.29
C LEU A 44 -69.08 1.66 -29.35
N LEU A 45 -69.04 1.21 -30.60
CA LEU A 45 -68.39 1.93 -31.70
C LEU A 45 -69.38 2.95 -32.30
N GLY A 46 -68.89 4.15 -32.61
CA GLY A 46 -69.70 5.21 -33.23
C GLY A 46 -70.00 4.96 -34.71
N PRO A 47 -70.74 5.86 -35.39
CA PRO A 47 -71.01 5.78 -36.82
C PRO A 47 -69.70 5.72 -37.63
N GLU A 48 -69.63 4.86 -38.65
CA GLU A 48 -68.41 4.57 -39.43
C GLU A 48 -67.77 5.82 -40.10
N ASP A 49 -68.55 6.88 -40.32
CA ASP A 49 -68.12 8.11 -41.00
C ASP A 49 -67.77 9.29 -40.05
N SER A 50 -67.72 9.06 -38.73
CA SER A 50 -67.38 10.12 -37.77
C SER A 50 -65.88 10.35 -37.69
N LEU A 51 -65.42 11.54 -38.11
CA LEU A 51 -64.03 11.98 -37.92
C LEU A 51 -63.69 12.28 -36.44
N ILE A 52 -64.71 12.39 -35.58
CA ILE A 52 -64.55 12.76 -34.16
C ILE A 52 -64.57 11.48 -33.31
N PRO A 53 -63.58 11.27 -32.41
CA PRO A 53 -63.51 10.10 -31.53
C PRO A 53 -64.73 10.01 -30.59
N ASN A 54 -65.28 8.82 -30.44
CA ASN A 54 -66.33 8.51 -29.46
C ASN A 54 -65.72 8.31 -28.05
N GLY A 55 -66.56 8.28 -27.01
CA GLY A 55 -66.11 8.05 -25.63
C GLY A 55 -65.32 6.76 -25.43
N ALA A 56 -65.61 5.70 -26.20
CA ALA A 56 -64.84 4.47 -26.21
C ALA A 56 -63.42 4.67 -26.80
N ASP A 57 -63.28 5.44 -27.88
CA ASP A 57 -61.99 5.75 -28.50
C ASP A 57 -61.11 6.57 -27.54
N ILE A 58 -61.71 7.54 -26.87
CA ILE A 58 -61.03 8.35 -25.84
C ILE A 58 -60.55 7.45 -24.69
N ALA A 59 -61.38 6.51 -24.21
CA ALA A 59 -61.01 5.59 -23.15
C ALA A 59 -59.81 4.71 -23.54
N VAL A 60 -59.78 4.18 -24.76
CA VAL A 60 -58.65 3.38 -25.27
C VAL A 60 -57.38 4.22 -25.36
N ILE A 61 -57.46 5.44 -25.89
CA ILE A 61 -56.32 6.36 -26.00
C ILE A 61 -55.75 6.68 -24.61
N VAL A 62 -56.60 6.97 -23.62
CA VAL A 62 -56.18 7.29 -22.26
C VAL A 62 -55.48 6.10 -21.60
N VAL A 63 -56.05 4.89 -21.72
CA VAL A 63 -55.47 3.68 -21.12
C VAL A 63 -54.12 3.34 -21.76
N MET A 64 -54.02 3.38 -23.09
CA MET A 64 -52.77 3.10 -23.81
C MET A 64 -51.69 4.15 -23.52
N SER A 65 -52.06 5.42 -23.44
CA SER A 65 -51.14 6.51 -23.10
C SER A 65 -50.64 6.39 -21.66
N ALA A 66 -51.50 6.04 -20.72
CA ALA A 66 -51.13 5.81 -19.32
C ALA A 66 -50.17 4.62 -19.17
N LEU A 67 -50.43 3.50 -19.87
CA LEU A 67 -49.55 2.34 -19.87
C LEU A 67 -48.17 2.66 -20.46
N GLY A 68 -48.14 3.39 -21.58
CA GLY A 68 -46.91 3.87 -22.20
C GLY A 68 -46.08 4.76 -21.26
N LEU A 69 -46.74 5.69 -20.56
CA LEU A 69 -46.09 6.57 -19.58
C LEU A 69 -45.45 5.79 -18.44
N VAL A 70 -46.16 4.80 -17.86
CA VAL A 70 -45.63 3.97 -16.77
C VAL A 70 -44.38 3.20 -17.19
N ILE A 71 -44.39 2.59 -18.39
CA ILE A 71 -43.25 1.84 -18.92
C ILE A 71 -42.07 2.78 -19.17
N ALA A 72 -42.31 3.93 -19.82
CA ALA A 72 -41.30 4.93 -20.08
C ALA A 72 -40.64 5.45 -18.80
N SER A 73 -41.44 5.80 -17.78
CA SER A 73 -40.95 6.23 -16.47
C SER A 73 -40.12 5.16 -15.77
N ARG A 74 -40.54 3.89 -15.83
CA ARG A 74 -39.81 2.78 -15.20
C ARG A 74 -38.46 2.53 -15.85
N VAL A 75 -38.39 2.62 -17.18
CA VAL A 75 -37.13 2.49 -17.93
C VAL A 75 -36.22 3.67 -17.66
N ALA A 76 -36.74 4.90 -17.73
CA ALA A 76 -35.99 6.11 -17.44
C ALA A 76 -35.39 6.08 -16.02
N PHE A 77 -36.19 5.69 -15.03
CA PHE A 77 -35.72 5.54 -13.65
C PHE A 77 -34.61 4.49 -13.53
N ARG A 78 -34.78 3.33 -14.17
CA ARG A 78 -33.76 2.26 -14.15
C ARG A 78 -32.44 2.70 -14.80
N MET A 79 -32.50 3.50 -15.87
CA MET A 79 -31.30 4.06 -16.52
C MET A 79 -30.63 5.13 -15.66
N ALA A 80 -31.42 6.01 -15.01
CA ALA A 80 -30.89 7.01 -14.10
C ALA A 80 -30.15 6.38 -12.92
N VAL A 81 -30.75 5.37 -12.28
CA VAL A 81 -30.11 4.63 -11.17
C VAL A 81 -28.80 3.98 -11.61
N ARG A 82 -28.76 3.39 -12.81
CA ARG A 82 -27.55 2.74 -13.36
C ARG A 82 -26.36 3.67 -13.57
N ILE A 83 -26.58 4.98 -13.70
CA ILE A 83 -25.53 5.98 -13.94
C ILE A 83 -25.14 6.68 -12.63
N VAL A 84 -26.14 7.06 -11.83
CA VAL A 84 -25.91 7.87 -10.62
C VAL A 84 -25.28 7.06 -9.49
N GLU A 85 -25.69 5.80 -9.31
CA GLU A 85 -25.20 4.96 -8.20
C GLU A 85 -23.68 4.71 -8.26
N PRO A 86 -23.07 4.30 -9.39
CA PRO A 86 -21.61 4.15 -9.47
C PRO A 86 -20.85 5.45 -9.22
N VAL A 87 -21.32 6.57 -9.76
CA VAL A 87 -20.65 7.87 -9.65
C VAL A 87 -20.69 8.37 -8.21
N THR A 88 -21.84 8.26 -7.55
CA THR A 88 -21.99 8.65 -6.14
C THR A 88 -21.17 7.75 -5.21
N ALA A 89 -21.07 6.45 -5.50
CA ALA A 89 -20.23 5.53 -4.76
C ALA A 89 -18.73 5.88 -4.89
N VAL A 90 -18.26 6.18 -6.10
CA VAL A 90 -16.87 6.65 -6.33
C VAL A 90 -16.62 7.97 -5.62
N ALA A 91 -17.53 8.94 -5.72
CA ALA A 91 -17.39 10.22 -5.04
C ALA A 91 -17.33 10.07 -3.51
N HIS A 92 -18.15 9.19 -2.94
CA HIS A 92 -18.12 8.88 -1.51
C HIS A 92 -16.81 8.22 -1.10
N ALA A 93 -16.36 7.19 -1.83
CA ALA A 93 -15.09 6.51 -1.55
C ALA A 93 -13.89 7.46 -1.68
N ALA A 94 -13.89 8.37 -2.66
CA ALA A 94 -12.86 9.38 -2.82
C ALA A 94 -12.78 10.32 -1.61
N ARG A 95 -13.93 10.69 -1.02
CA ARG A 95 -13.97 11.48 0.22
C ARG A 95 -13.41 10.70 1.42
N LEU A 96 -13.68 9.40 1.51
CA LEU A 96 -13.09 8.54 2.56
C LEU A 96 -11.57 8.47 2.43
N VAL A 97 -11.06 8.24 1.21
CA VAL A 97 -9.61 8.23 0.92
C VAL A 97 -8.98 9.58 1.27
N ALA A 98 -9.62 10.69 0.89
CA ALA A 98 -9.15 12.04 1.24
C ALA A 98 -9.20 12.32 2.76
N GLY A 99 -10.13 11.69 3.48
CA GLY A 99 -10.24 11.73 4.94
C GLY A 99 -9.25 10.80 5.67
N GLY A 100 -8.42 10.04 4.95
CA GLY A 100 -7.38 9.17 5.52
C GLY A 100 -7.72 7.68 5.54
N ASP A 101 -8.93 7.26 5.17
CA ASP A 101 -9.26 5.84 5.02
C ASP A 101 -8.84 5.33 3.63
N LEU A 102 -7.58 4.90 3.52
CA LEU A 102 -7.01 4.37 2.28
C LEU A 102 -7.52 2.96 1.93
N SER A 103 -8.23 2.29 2.85
CA SER A 103 -8.79 0.95 2.62
C SER A 103 -10.12 0.99 1.86
N ALA A 104 -10.72 2.18 1.71
CA ALA A 104 -11.98 2.37 1.03
C ALA A 104 -11.95 1.83 -0.41
N ARG A 105 -12.94 1.00 -0.76
CA ARG A 105 -13.12 0.43 -2.10
C ARG A 105 -14.56 0.57 -2.54
N VAL A 106 -14.76 0.71 -3.84
CA VAL A 106 -16.08 0.73 -4.47
C VAL A 106 -16.41 -0.67 -4.96
N THR A 107 -17.55 -1.19 -4.56
CA THR A 107 -18.12 -2.42 -5.11
C THR A 107 -19.42 -2.05 -5.82
N ILE A 108 -19.55 -2.45 -7.08
CA ILE A 108 -20.78 -2.23 -7.85
C ILE A 108 -21.45 -3.58 -8.13
N GLY A 109 -22.78 -3.61 -8.12
CA GLY A 109 -23.54 -4.77 -8.59
C GLY A 109 -23.35 -5.02 -10.10
N ARG A 110 -23.54 -6.28 -10.54
CA ARG A 110 -23.27 -6.81 -11.91
C ARG A 110 -24.00 -6.11 -13.08
N THR A 111 -24.71 -5.01 -12.84
CA THR A 111 -25.55 -4.29 -13.82
C THR A 111 -24.97 -2.95 -14.28
N SER A 112 -23.73 -2.61 -13.93
CA SER A 112 -23.05 -1.38 -14.34
C SER A 112 -22.62 -1.39 -15.81
N SER A 113 -22.64 -0.21 -16.44
CA SER A 113 -22.10 0.00 -17.79
C SER A 113 -20.58 -0.24 -17.82
N GLY A 114 -20.05 -0.70 -18.96
CA GLY A 114 -18.64 -1.02 -19.11
C GLY A 114 -17.68 0.13 -18.74
N GLU A 115 -18.02 1.38 -19.08
CA GLU A 115 -17.21 2.54 -18.71
C GLU A 115 -17.23 2.83 -17.20
N MET A 116 -18.35 2.60 -16.52
CA MET A 116 -18.46 2.79 -15.07
C MET A 116 -17.70 1.71 -14.31
N THR A 117 -17.66 0.49 -14.86
CA THR A 117 -16.80 -0.57 -14.33
C THR A 117 -15.32 -0.19 -14.45
N VAL A 118 -14.89 0.33 -15.61
CA VAL A 118 -13.51 0.82 -15.79
C VAL A 118 -13.18 1.93 -14.79
N LEU A 119 -14.07 2.92 -14.61
CA LEU A 119 -13.86 3.99 -13.63
C LEU A 119 -13.68 3.46 -12.21
N VAL A 120 -14.48 2.48 -11.80
CA VAL A 120 -14.37 1.87 -10.47
C VAL A 120 -13.10 1.04 -10.34
N ASP A 121 -12.73 0.29 -11.37
CA ASP A 121 -11.49 -0.49 -11.38
C ASP A 121 -10.26 0.44 -11.29
N ASP A 122 -10.25 1.54 -12.04
CA ASP A 122 -9.18 2.55 -12.00
C ASP A 122 -9.11 3.24 -10.63
N PHE A 123 -10.26 3.59 -10.06
CA PHE A 123 -10.34 4.16 -8.70
C PHE A 123 -9.80 3.17 -7.65
N ASN A 124 -10.25 1.92 -7.67
CA ASN A 124 -9.82 0.89 -6.73
C ASN A 124 -8.32 0.58 -6.88
N ALA A 125 -7.80 0.58 -8.11
CA ALA A 125 -6.37 0.42 -8.39
C ALA A 125 -5.54 1.59 -7.84
N MET A 126 -6.02 2.82 -8.00
CA MET A 126 -5.41 4.03 -7.44
C MET A 126 -5.40 4.00 -5.92
N ALA A 127 -6.54 3.71 -5.29
CA ALA A 127 -6.66 3.60 -3.83
C ALA A 127 -5.73 2.51 -3.26
N GLY A 128 -5.65 1.36 -3.94
CA GLY A 128 -4.71 0.30 -3.55
C GLY A 128 -3.24 0.67 -3.71
N ARG A 129 -2.88 1.52 -4.69
CA ARG A 129 -1.51 2.07 -4.79
C ARG A 129 -1.22 3.04 -3.65
N LEU A 130 -2.15 3.94 -3.33
CA LEU A 130 -1.99 4.88 -2.21
C LEU A 130 -1.85 4.17 -0.87
N GLU A 131 -2.67 3.16 -0.59
CA GLU A 131 -2.58 2.37 0.64
C GLU A 131 -1.21 1.69 0.78
N ARG A 132 -0.70 1.08 -0.31
CA ARG A 132 0.64 0.50 -0.32
C ARG A 132 1.72 1.55 -0.10
N MET A 133 1.66 2.68 -0.80
CA MET A 133 2.64 3.77 -0.64
C MET A 133 2.65 4.33 0.79
N ALA A 134 1.49 4.48 1.42
CA ALA A 134 1.41 4.94 2.81
C ALA A 134 1.99 3.90 3.78
N SER A 135 1.67 2.62 3.57
CA SER A 135 2.27 1.52 4.35
C SER A 135 3.80 1.47 4.18
N ASP A 136 4.28 1.63 2.95
CA ASP A 136 5.71 1.65 2.64
C ASP A 136 6.37 2.89 3.27
N ALA A 137 5.73 4.05 3.25
CA ALA A 137 6.26 5.26 3.89
C ALA A 137 6.40 5.10 5.41
N VAL A 138 5.45 4.43 6.07
CA VAL A 138 5.57 4.08 7.50
C VAL A 138 6.74 3.11 7.72
N ALA A 139 6.89 2.11 6.87
CA ALA A 139 8.00 1.16 6.94
C ALA A 139 9.36 1.84 6.70
N TRP A 140 9.46 2.76 5.74
CA TRP A 140 10.65 3.55 5.45
C TRP A 140 10.98 4.53 6.58
N ASN A 141 10.00 5.24 7.13
CA ASN A 141 10.21 6.14 8.26
C ASN A 141 10.70 5.39 9.51
N ALA A 142 10.25 4.16 9.72
CA ALA A 142 10.77 3.30 10.78
C ALA A 142 12.21 2.83 10.55
N GLN A 143 12.72 2.91 9.31
CA GLN A 143 14.07 2.47 8.93
C GLN A 143 15.11 3.61 8.89
N ILE A 144 14.68 4.87 9.00
CA ILE A 144 15.54 6.06 8.85
C ILE A 144 15.95 6.62 10.22
N ALA A 145 17.19 7.13 10.27
CA ALA A 145 17.85 7.79 11.40
C ALA A 145 16.94 8.76 12.18
N HIS A 146 16.96 8.62 13.52
CA HIS A 146 16.01 9.25 14.45
C HIS A 146 16.59 10.47 15.18
N GLU A 147 17.81 10.88 14.89
CA GLU A 147 18.44 12.06 15.48
C GLU A 147 17.89 13.36 14.89
N LEU A 148 17.80 14.40 15.72
CA LEU A 148 17.42 15.75 15.28
C LEU A 148 18.63 16.54 14.77
N GLU A 149 19.80 16.32 15.36
CA GLU A 149 21.06 16.91 14.92
C GLU A 149 21.65 16.08 13.76
N PRO A 150 21.80 16.64 12.54
CA PRO A 150 22.50 15.96 11.45
C PRO A 150 23.98 15.68 11.76
N PRO A 151 24.64 14.79 11.02
CA PRO A 151 26.08 14.57 11.12
C PRO A 151 26.88 15.87 10.94
N SER A 152 27.82 16.12 11.87
CA SER A 152 28.66 17.31 11.87
C SER A 152 30.05 16.97 12.43
N ALA A 153 31.08 17.37 11.72
CA ALA A 153 32.46 17.20 12.12
C ALA A 153 33.31 18.40 11.70
N THR A 154 34.26 18.77 12.55
CA THR A 154 35.36 19.66 12.23
C THR A 154 36.64 18.86 12.22
N ALA A 155 37.45 19.00 11.18
CA ALA A 155 38.76 18.37 11.07
C ALA A 155 39.83 19.44 10.80
N GLU A 156 40.98 19.27 11.44
CA GLU A 156 42.15 20.11 11.27
C GLU A 156 43.38 19.22 11.07
N TRP A 157 44.14 19.52 10.01
CA TRP A 157 45.33 18.79 9.62
C TRP A 157 46.52 19.74 9.61
N ASP A 158 47.57 19.43 10.40
CA ASP A 158 48.75 20.29 10.52
C ASP A 158 49.93 19.88 9.63
N GLY A 159 49.81 18.75 8.92
CA GLY A 159 50.87 18.13 8.11
C GLY A 159 51.16 16.71 8.57
N ASP A 160 51.24 16.52 9.89
CA ASP A 160 51.65 15.25 10.53
C ASP A 160 50.53 14.64 11.38
N ARG A 161 49.64 15.48 11.92
CA ARG A 161 48.57 15.13 12.86
C ARG A 161 47.22 15.59 12.36
N LEU A 162 46.22 14.78 12.69
CA LEU A 162 44.81 15.06 12.46
C LEU A 162 44.09 15.20 13.80
N GLU A 163 43.48 16.36 14.03
CA GLU A 163 42.52 16.54 15.11
C GLU A 163 41.10 16.67 14.54
N CYS A 164 40.16 15.92 15.11
CA CYS A 164 38.76 15.96 14.73
C CYS A 164 37.87 16.22 15.95
N TRP A 165 36.89 17.10 15.80
CA TRP A 165 35.78 17.29 16.73
C TRP A 165 34.50 16.85 16.04
N ALA A 166 33.87 15.79 16.53
CA ALA A 166 32.72 15.21 15.84
C ALA A 166 31.67 14.68 16.80
N CYS A 167 30.41 14.73 16.36
CA CYS A 167 29.30 14.13 17.10
C CYS A 167 29.25 12.61 16.82
N VAL A 168 30.20 11.84 17.36
CA VAL A 168 30.32 10.37 17.13
C VAL A 168 29.98 9.55 18.37
N GLN A 169 29.47 8.34 18.17
CA GLN A 169 29.22 7.36 19.24
C GLN A 169 30.45 6.53 19.60
N ASP A 170 31.28 6.25 18.61
CA ASP A 170 32.47 5.39 18.74
C ASP A 170 33.70 6.17 18.27
N PRO A 171 34.32 7.00 19.14
CA PRO A 171 35.50 7.77 18.77
C PRO A 171 36.71 6.87 18.49
N GLN A 172 36.79 5.68 19.10
CA GLN A 172 37.87 4.72 18.83
C GLN A 172 37.74 4.12 17.42
N GLY A 173 36.56 3.62 17.05
CA GLY A 173 36.29 3.13 15.69
C GLY A 173 36.40 4.22 14.63
N THR A 174 36.04 5.46 14.98
CA THR A 174 36.25 6.65 14.13
C THR A 174 37.74 6.85 13.84
N ARG A 175 38.58 6.82 14.89
CA ARG A 175 40.03 6.95 14.74
C ARG A 175 40.63 5.83 13.89
N ASP A 176 40.14 4.62 14.06
CA ASP A 176 40.59 3.46 13.30
C ASP A 176 40.26 3.59 11.81
N THR A 177 39.04 4.04 11.50
CA THR A 177 38.59 4.28 10.12
C THR A 177 39.39 5.42 9.46
N LEU A 178 39.68 6.50 10.21
CA LEU A 178 40.50 7.61 9.71
C LEU A 178 41.93 7.17 9.40
N ALA A 179 42.54 6.34 10.27
CA ALA A 179 43.88 5.82 10.05
C ALA A 179 43.97 5.01 8.76
N GLU A 180 42.99 4.13 8.53
CA GLU A 180 42.88 3.34 7.30
C GLU A 180 42.65 4.22 6.07
N ALA A 181 41.70 5.16 6.14
CA ALA A 181 41.34 6.02 5.01
C ALA A 181 42.48 6.98 4.61
N LEU A 182 43.28 7.45 5.56
CA LEU A 182 44.34 8.43 5.32
C LEU A 182 45.73 7.81 5.19
N GLY A 183 45.90 6.55 5.59
CA GLY A 183 47.18 5.84 5.55
C GLY A 183 48.20 6.35 6.58
N ILE A 184 47.74 6.78 7.77
CA ILE A 184 48.61 7.32 8.84
C ILE A 184 48.46 6.53 10.14
N ASP A 185 49.43 6.68 11.05
CA ASP A 185 49.38 6.05 12.36
C ASP A 185 48.21 6.60 13.20
N LYS A 186 47.47 5.70 13.87
CA LYS A 186 46.41 6.04 14.83
C LYS A 186 46.91 6.96 15.95
N ALA A 187 48.19 6.91 16.31
CA ALA A 187 48.81 7.79 17.29
C ALA A 187 48.83 9.27 16.84
N ASN A 188 48.78 9.52 15.54
CA ASN A 188 48.74 10.86 14.95
C ASN A 188 47.30 11.37 14.75
N ILE A 189 46.28 10.61 15.17
CA ILE A 189 44.88 11.00 15.03
C ILE A 189 44.24 11.15 16.41
N LYS A 190 43.66 12.32 16.67
CA LYS A 190 42.87 12.60 17.86
C LYS A 190 41.43 12.88 17.49
N VAL A 191 40.51 12.07 18.00
CA VAL A 191 39.06 12.29 17.85
C VAL A 191 38.49 12.74 19.19
N THR A 192 38.01 13.97 19.23
CA THR A 192 37.33 14.56 20.39
C THR A 192 35.82 14.50 20.16
N PRO A 193 35.07 13.65 20.87
CA PRO A 193 33.62 13.64 20.73
C PRO A 193 33.02 14.95 21.25
N THR A 194 32.12 15.56 20.48
CA THR A 194 31.34 16.73 20.89
C THR A 194 30.06 16.32 21.61
N TRP A 195 29.32 17.31 22.13
CA TRP A 195 27.93 17.08 22.54
C TRP A 195 27.15 16.49 21.36
N LEU A 196 26.34 15.46 21.65
CA LEU A 196 25.70 14.61 20.66
C LEU A 196 24.18 14.76 20.73
N GLY A 197 23.56 15.33 19.70
CA GLY A 197 22.12 15.56 19.59
C GLY A 197 21.31 14.33 19.19
N GLY A 198 21.65 13.17 19.77
CA GLY A 198 21.14 11.86 19.36
C GLY A 198 21.94 11.23 18.23
N ALA A 199 21.86 9.90 18.14
CA ALA A 199 22.60 9.12 17.17
C ALA A 199 21.98 7.75 16.88
N PHE A 200 21.43 7.08 17.92
CA PHE A 200 20.67 5.84 17.79
C PHE A 200 21.34 4.74 16.93
N GLY A 201 22.66 4.73 16.83
CA GLY A 201 23.47 3.83 16.01
C GLY A 201 24.08 4.49 14.76
N ARG A 202 23.39 5.45 14.12
CA ARG A 202 23.79 6.09 12.85
C ARG A 202 25.17 6.76 12.94
N LYS A 203 25.48 7.44 14.05
CA LYS A 203 26.77 8.12 14.28
C LYS A 203 27.85 7.19 14.87
N SER A 204 27.65 5.87 14.78
CA SER A 204 28.74 4.88 14.89
C SER A 204 29.45 4.69 13.55
N LYS A 205 28.87 5.17 12.45
CA LYS A 205 29.50 5.24 11.13
C LYS A 205 30.15 6.62 10.97
N PRO A 206 31.48 6.72 10.83
CA PRO A 206 32.21 7.99 10.84
C PRO A 206 32.39 8.62 9.44
N ASP A 207 31.49 8.34 8.51
CA ASP A 207 31.59 8.74 7.09
C ASP A 207 31.77 10.26 6.91
N PHE A 208 31.00 11.07 7.63
CA PHE A 208 31.11 12.52 7.65
C PHE A 208 32.42 13.05 8.27
N VAL A 209 33.05 12.28 9.17
CA VAL A 209 34.35 12.64 9.77
C VAL A 209 35.48 12.38 8.78
N VAL A 210 35.41 11.25 8.07
CA VAL A 210 36.35 10.90 6.99
C VAL A 210 36.30 11.94 5.88
N GLU A 211 35.09 12.37 5.48
CA GLU A 211 34.90 13.46 4.52
C GLU A 211 35.60 14.75 4.97
N ALA A 212 35.34 15.21 6.21
CA ALA A 212 35.96 16.42 6.74
C ALA A 212 37.49 16.32 6.76
N ALA A 213 38.03 15.17 7.16
CA ALA A 213 39.48 14.94 7.24
C ALA A 213 40.15 14.91 5.86
N LEU A 214 39.53 14.27 4.86
CA LEU A 214 40.05 14.24 3.49
C LEU A 214 40.12 15.65 2.89
N ILE A 215 39.08 16.46 3.11
CA ILE A 215 39.06 17.86 2.63
C ILE A 215 40.10 18.69 3.38
N ALA A 216 40.16 18.57 4.71
CA ALA A 216 41.12 19.31 5.53
C ALA A 216 42.58 19.06 5.11
N ARG A 217 42.90 17.79 4.79
CA ARG A 217 44.22 17.39 4.28
C ARG A 217 44.53 18.05 2.93
N GLU A 218 43.57 18.07 2.01
CA GLU A 218 43.77 18.63 0.67
C GLU A 218 43.96 20.15 0.69
N ILE A 219 43.20 20.86 1.53
CA ILE A 219 43.24 22.33 1.57
C ILE A 219 44.24 22.90 2.58
N GLY A 220 44.76 22.06 3.49
CA GLY A 220 45.69 22.47 4.54
C GLY A 220 45.12 23.50 5.53
N LYS A 221 43.80 23.44 5.78
CA LYS A 221 43.08 24.37 6.67
C LYS A 221 42.01 23.61 7.45
N PRO A 222 41.57 24.12 8.62
CA PRO A 222 40.43 23.56 9.34
C PRO A 222 39.17 23.55 8.46
N VAL A 223 38.48 22.41 8.41
CA VAL A 223 37.24 22.20 7.66
C VAL A 223 36.14 21.77 8.61
N LYS A 224 34.99 22.44 8.53
CA LYS A 224 33.75 21.97 9.15
C LYS A 224 32.80 21.43 8.08
N VAL A 225 32.47 20.15 8.19
CA VAL A 225 31.40 19.51 7.42
C VAL A 225 30.16 19.43 8.29
N THR A 226 29.02 19.84 7.75
CA THR A 226 27.71 19.62 8.38
C THR A 226 26.76 19.22 7.28
N TRP A 227 26.21 18.03 7.40
CA TRP A 227 25.29 17.51 6.40
C TRP A 227 23.93 18.20 6.52
N THR A 228 23.28 18.38 5.37
CA THR A 228 21.86 18.71 5.37
C THR A 228 21.06 17.51 5.86
N ARG A 229 19.83 17.74 6.33
CA ARG A 229 18.93 16.64 6.71
C ARG A 229 18.69 15.70 5.51
N GLU A 230 18.52 16.28 4.33
CA GLU A 230 18.26 15.56 3.10
C GLU A 230 19.45 14.67 2.70
N ASP A 231 20.68 15.16 2.89
CA ASP A 231 21.89 14.39 2.62
C ASP A 231 22.06 13.24 3.61
N ASP A 232 21.77 13.44 4.90
CA ASP A 232 21.81 12.36 5.89
C ASP A 232 20.79 11.27 5.61
N ILE A 233 19.58 11.62 5.18
CA ILE A 233 18.58 10.61 4.79
C ILE A 233 19.02 9.87 3.52
N ARG A 234 19.47 10.57 2.48
CA ARG A 234 19.84 9.94 1.20
C ARG A 234 21.11 9.10 1.30
N HIS A 235 22.12 9.61 2.01
CA HIS A 235 23.45 9.02 2.11
C HIS A 235 23.72 8.32 3.43
N GLY A 236 22.73 8.23 4.32
CA GLY A 236 22.84 7.52 5.57
C GLY A 236 22.81 6.00 5.44
N TYR A 237 22.74 5.38 6.61
CA TYR A 237 22.59 3.95 6.77
C TYR A 237 21.17 3.65 7.26
N TYR A 238 20.65 2.51 6.81
CA TYR A 238 19.26 2.10 7.07
C TYR A 238 19.21 0.94 8.07
N HIS A 239 18.10 0.84 8.78
CA HIS A 239 17.84 -0.28 9.67
C HIS A 239 17.68 -1.55 8.84
N SER A 240 18.18 -2.69 9.34
CA SER A 240 17.92 -3.98 8.68
C SER A 240 16.43 -4.32 8.77
N VAL A 241 15.83 -4.66 7.64
CA VAL A 241 14.47 -5.20 7.61
C VAL A 241 14.48 -6.66 8.04
N SER A 242 13.59 -7.02 8.96
CA SER A 242 13.49 -8.37 9.50
C SER A 242 12.11 -8.96 9.28
N ALA A 243 12.07 -10.17 8.72
CA ALA A 243 10.88 -11.00 8.66
C ALA A 243 11.00 -12.09 9.72
N GLN A 244 10.03 -12.14 10.63
CA GLN A 244 10.05 -13.08 11.75
C GLN A 244 8.73 -13.86 11.86
N TYR A 245 8.85 -15.14 12.17
CA TYR A 245 7.75 -16.03 12.48
C TYR A 245 8.01 -16.68 13.84
N CYS A 246 7.06 -16.52 14.76
CA CYS A 246 7.15 -17.10 16.09
C CYS A 246 5.94 -17.99 16.36
N GLU A 247 6.17 -19.18 16.87
CA GLU A 247 5.15 -20.12 17.34
C GLU A 247 5.49 -20.60 18.75
N ALA A 248 4.48 -20.63 19.63
CA ALA A 248 4.63 -21.00 21.03
C ALA A 248 3.68 -22.14 21.39
N GLY A 249 4.21 -23.17 22.05
CA GLY A 249 3.42 -24.21 22.71
C GLY A 249 3.11 -23.80 24.14
N LEU A 250 1.85 -23.85 24.55
CA LEU A 250 1.42 -23.52 25.91
C LEU A 250 0.83 -24.75 26.62
N ASP A 251 1.08 -24.90 27.91
CA ASP A 251 0.39 -25.88 28.75
C ASP A 251 -1.01 -25.41 29.16
N GLU A 252 -1.75 -26.25 29.89
CA GLU A 252 -3.11 -25.94 30.38
C GLU A 252 -3.17 -24.73 31.32
N LYS A 253 -2.05 -24.40 31.98
CA LYS A 253 -1.90 -23.25 32.87
C LYS A 253 -1.43 -21.99 32.12
N GLY A 254 -1.21 -22.09 30.81
CA GLY A 254 -0.73 -20.99 29.96
C GLY A 254 0.77 -20.74 30.03
N LYS A 255 1.57 -21.65 30.60
CA LYS A 255 3.04 -21.55 30.61
C LYS A 255 3.61 -21.99 29.26
N CYS A 256 4.59 -21.24 28.74
CA CYS A 256 5.30 -21.60 27.51
C CYS A 256 6.15 -22.87 27.73
N THR A 257 5.96 -23.87 26.85
CA THR A 257 6.64 -25.16 26.87
C THR A 257 7.55 -25.36 25.66
N ALA A 258 7.27 -24.68 24.54
CA ALA A 258 8.09 -24.73 23.34
C ALA A 258 8.04 -23.39 22.60
N TRP A 259 9.15 -23.01 21.97
CA TRP A 259 9.26 -21.82 21.13
C TRP A 259 9.98 -22.15 19.82
N LEU A 260 9.32 -21.85 18.70
CA LEU A 260 9.91 -21.86 17.37
C LEU A 260 10.03 -20.43 16.88
N HIS A 261 11.24 -19.99 16.56
CA HIS A 261 11.51 -18.66 15.99
C HIS A 261 12.21 -18.82 14.66
N ARG A 262 11.60 -18.35 13.58
CA ARG A 262 12.27 -18.19 12.29
C ARG A 262 12.51 -16.70 12.07
N THR A 263 13.75 -16.32 11.78
CA THR A 263 14.10 -14.92 11.52
C THR A 263 15.02 -14.80 10.32
N VAL A 264 14.68 -13.91 9.40
CA VAL A 264 15.45 -13.66 8.19
C VAL A 264 15.60 -12.15 8.04
N PHE A 265 16.85 -11.69 7.94
CA PHE A 265 17.20 -10.28 7.80
C PHE A 265 18.56 -10.12 7.13
N PRO A 266 18.79 -9.07 6.32
CA PRO A 266 20.12 -8.79 5.80
C PRO A 266 21.10 -8.45 6.93
N PRO A 267 22.27 -9.11 6.98
CA PRO A 267 23.24 -8.89 8.04
C PRO A 267 23.98 -7.56 7.85
N ILE A 268 24.45 -6.94 8.92
CA ILE A 268 25.21 -5.68 8.83
C ILE A 268 26.53 -5.86 8.09
N SER A 269 27.13 -7.05 8.22
CA SER A 269 28.34 -7.44 7.48
C SER A 269 28.19 -7.29 5.97
N SER A 270 26.96 -7.39 5.43
CA SER A 270 26.68 -7.18 4.01
C SER A 270 27.05 -5.78 3.51
N THR A 271 27.13 -4.78 4.40
CA THR A 271 27.60 -3.43 4.07
C THR A 271 29.11 -3.38 3.75
N PHE A 272 29.88 -4.35 4.25
CA PHE A 272 31.32 -4.45 4.04
C PHE A 272 31.69 -5.52 3.01
N ASP A 273 30.89 -6.59 2.94
CA ASP A 273 31.02 -7.66 1.95
C ASP A 273 29.62 -8.07 1.45
N ASN A 274 29.30 -7.68 0.22
CA ASN A 274 28.00 -7.95 -0.42
C ASN A 274 27.72 -9.45 -0.68
N SER A 275 28.70 -10.34 -0.48
CA SER A 275 28.49 -11.78 -0.58
C SER A 275 27.83 -12.37 0.67
N VAL A 276 27.89 -11.66 1.81
CA VAL A 276 27.31 -12.12 3.07
C VAL A 276 25.79 -11.93 3.03
N THR A 277 25.08 -13.03 3.22
CA THR A 277 23.62 -13.12 3.06
C THR A 277 22.91 -13.75 4.26
N GLU A 278 23.66 -14.25 5.24
CA GLU A 278 23.12 -14.86 6.45
C GLU A 278 23.67 -14.16 7.69
N PRO A 279 22.88 -14.06 8.78
CA PRO A 279 23.32 -13.45 10.02
C PRO A 279 24.40 -14.27 10.72
N SER A 280 25.33 -13.56 11.35
CA SER A 280 26.31 -14.17 12.25
C SER A 280 25.69 -14.64 13.57
N ASP A 281 26.36 -15.55 14.28
CA ASP A 281 25.94 -15.99 15.62
C ASP A 281 25.77 -14.81 16.58
N GLY A 282 26.65 -13.80 16.49
CA GLY A 282 26.55 -12.58 17.29
C GLY A 282 25.31 -11.74 16.96
N GLU A 283 24.85 -11.74 15.71
CA GLU A 283 23.59 -11.09 15.33
C GLU A 283 22.37 -11.87 15.80
N MET A 284 22.44 -13.19 15.78
CA MET A 284 21.40 -14.08 16.31
C MET A 284 21.29 -13.99 17.85
N SER A 285 22.40 -13.72 18.54
CA SER A 285 22.45 -13.55 20.00
C SER A 285 22.09 -12.15 20.49
N MET A 286 21.38 -11.34 19.69
CA MET A 286 20.88 -10.03 20.09
C MET A 286 19.36 -10.00 20.31
N GLY A 287 18.73 -11.16 20.49
CA GLY A 287 17.30 -11.28 20.79
C GLY A 287 16.66 -12.57 20.25
N ALA A 288 17.34 -13.39 19.46
CA ALA A 288 16.81 -14.68 19.00
C ALA A 288 17.26 -15.82 19.90
N THR A 289 18.58 -16.00 20.08
CA THR A 289 19.15 -17.13 20.84
C THR A 289 19.31 -16.87 22.34
N ASP A 290 19.33 -15.61 22.74
CA ASP A 290 19.51 -15.13 24.12
C ASP A 290 18.17 -14.69 24.77
N MET A 291 17.05 -15.27 24.32
CA MET A 291 15.72 -14.93 24.79
C MET A 291 15.57 -15.12 26.31
N PRO A 292 14.99 -14.14 27.04
CA PRO A 292 14.94 -14.15 28.51
C PRO A 292 13.88 -15.11 29.10
N PHE A 293 13.20 -15.91 28.27
CA PHE A 293 12.12 -16.78 28.72
C PHE A 293 12.64 -18.18 29.08
N ALA A 294 12.31 -18.64 30.29
CA ALA A 294 12.59 -20.00 30.69
C ALA A 294 11.59 -20.96 30.02
N MET A 295 12.02 -21.62 28.95
CA MET A 295 11.24 -22.63 28.23
C MET A 295 12.12 -23.86 27.93
N PRO A 296 11.59 -25.08 28.08
CA PRO A 296 12.39 -26.30 27.97
C PRO A 296 12.75 -26.68 26.52
N ASN A 297 12.00 -26.17 25.53
CA ASN A 297 12.23 -26.48 24.12
C ASN A 297 12.33 -25.19 23.30
N LEU A 298 13.46 -25.00 22.63
CA LEU A 298 13.74 -23.82 21.81
C LEU A 298 14.32 -24.26 20.47
N GLN A 299 13.71 -23.79 19.38
CA GLN A 299 14.22 -23.97 18.02
C GLN A 299 14.27 -22.61 17.33
N ILE A 300 15.45 -22.27 16.82
CA ILE A 300 15.70 -21.01 16.12
C ILE A 300 16.25 -21.33 14.74
N GLU A 301 15.66 -20.72 13.72
CA GLU A 301 16.04 -20.91 12.33
C GLU A 301 16.29 -19.54 11.69
N SER A 302 17.32 -19.47 10.86
CA SER A 302 17.57 -18.32 10.00
C SER A 302 17.84 -18.77 8.56
N GLY A 303 18.03 -17.82 7.67
CA GLY A 303 18.30 -18.09 6.27
C GLY A 303 18.68 -16.84 5.49
N ASN A 304 18.88 -17.04 4.19
CA ASN A 304 19.41 -16.04 3.28
C ASN A 304 18.50 -14.81 3.11
N ALA A 305 19.07 -13.63 3.35
CA ALA A 305 18.52 -12.33 2.99
C ALA A 305 19.61 -11.41 2.43
N ARG A 306 19.50 -11.09 1.14
CA ARG A 306 20.41 -10.17 0.48
C ARG A 306 20.03 -8.73 0.79
N SER A 307 21.03 -7.91 1.14
CA SER A 307 20.82 -6.47 1.26
C SER A 307 20.84 -5.78 -0.10
N HIS A 308 19.99 -4.76 -0.25
CA HIS A 308 19.99 -3.82 -1.37
C HIS A 308 20.29 -2.38 -0.93
N LEU A 309 20.51 -2.17 0.37
CA LEU A 309 20.76 -0.87 1.00
C LEU A 309 21.99 -0.97 1.90
N ARG A 310 22.56 0.19 2.26
CA ARG A 310 23.64 0.25 3.26
C ARG A 310 23.03 0.07 4.65
N ILE A 311 23.21 -1.10 5.24
CA ILE A 311 22.71 -1.41 6.57
C ILE A 311 23.68 -0.88 7.61
N GLY A 312 23.14 -0.17 8.61
CA GLY A 312 23.91 0.34 9.73
C GLY A 312 23.42 -0.23 11.04
N TRP A 313 24.22 0.00 12.09
CA TRP A 313 23.69 -0.12 13.44
C TRP A 313 22.67 0.98 13.62
N LEU A 314 21.43 0.59 13.86
CA LEU A 314 20.40 1.45 14.43
C LEU A 314 19.90 0.81 15.72
N ARG A 315 19.11 1.53 16.50
CA ARG A 315 18.65 1.04 17.80
C ARG A 315 17.91 -0.29 17.63
N SER A 316 18.33 -1.30 18.40
CA SER A 316 17.88 -2.70 18.30
C SER A 316 18.33 -3.44 17.01
N VAL A 317 19.30 -2.87 16.30
CA VAL A 317 20.19 -3.47 15.31
C VAL A 317 19.50 -4.17 14.13
N ALA A 318 19.15 -5.44 14.28
CA ALA A 318 18.41 -6.22 13.28
C ALA A 318 17.12 -6.83 13.83
N ASN A 319 16.79 -6.55 15.10
CA ASN A 319 15.70 -7.18 15.85
C ASN A 319 14.42 -6.33 15.94
N VAL A 320 14.41 -5.10 15.40
CA VAL A 320 13.17 -4.31 15.28
C VAL A 320 12.28 -4.91 14.20
N THR A 321 11.06 -5.25 14.59
CA THR A 321 10.19 -6.16 13.85
C THR A 321 8.97 -5.46 13.29
N LEU A 322 8.57 -5.83 12.06
CA LEU A 322 7.16 -5.91 11.69
C LEU A 322 6.62 -7.25 12.19
N LEU A 323 6.49 -7.39 13.52
CA LEU A 323 6.04 -8.63 14.16
C LEU A 323 4.56 -8.86 13.84
N ARG A 324 4.25 -9.79 12.92
CA ARG A 324 2.94 -10.45 12.91
C ARG A 324 3.02 -11.67 13.82
N CYS A 325 2.98 -11.44 15.13
CA CYS A 325 2.91 -12.53 16.10
C CYS A 325 1.54 -13.21 16.00
N LYS A 326 1.53 -14.48 15.60
CA LYS A 326 0.30 -15.28 15.56
C LYS A 326 0.27 -16.19 16.77
N ALA A 327 -0.15 -15.66 17.92
CA ALA A 327 -0.35 -16.49 19.12
C ALA A 327 -1.55 -17.43 18.91
N SER A 328 -1.28 -18.69 18.59
CA SER A 328 -2.31 -19.72 18.38
C SER A 328 -2.56 -20.48 19.68
N ARG A 329 -3.70 -20.25 20.35
CA ARG A 329 -4.18 -21.07 21.48
C ARG A 329 -4.81 -22.41 21.03
N ARG A 330 -4.33 -23.01 19.93
CA ARG A 330 -4.97 -23.97 19.01
C ARG A 330 -5.61 -23.25 17.82
N SER A 331 -4.98 -23.36 16.64
CA SER A 331 -5.57 -23.05 15.33
C SER A 331 -6.32 -21.71 15.24
N TRP A 332 -5.59 -20.61 15.08
CA TRP A 332 -6.17 -19.39 14.51
C TRP A 332 -5.85 -19.33 13.01
N ARG A 333 -6.81 -19.79 12.19
CA ARG A 333 -6.84 -19.47 10.75
C ARG A 333 -7.27 -18.02 10.61
N MET A 334 -6.39 -17.22 10.00
CA MET A 334 -6.79 -16.01 9.29
C MET A 334 -6.12 -16.11 7.92
N GLN A 335 -6.97 -16.26 6.91
CA GLN A 335 -6.64 -16.31 5.49
C GLN A 335 -6.14 -14.95 5.02
N LEU A 336 -5.04 -14.94 4.27
CA LEU A 336 -4.84 -13.94 3.24
C LEU A 336 -5.41 -14.53 1.94
N GLY A 337 -6.36 -13.80 1.35
CA GLY A 337 -6.96 -14.16 0.08
C GLY A 337 -5.95 -14.02 -1.06
N ALA A 338 -5.69 -15.13 -1.76
CA ALA A 338 -5.58 -15.22 -3.22
C ALA A 338 -5.23 -16.67 -3.61
N THR A 339 -6.24 -17.36 -4.16
CA THR A 339 -6.15 -18.43 -5.16
C THR A 339 -5.03 -19.48 -5.05
N ARG A 340 -5.34 -20.60 -4.38
CA ARG A 340 -4.78 -21.93 -4.69
C ARG A 340 -5.73 -22.67 -5.66
N ARG A 341 -5.19 -23.13 -6.80
CA ARG A 341 -5.62 -24.38 -7.46
C ARG A 341 -4.40 -25.33 -7.43
N THR A 342 -4.56 -26.43 -6.68
CA THR A 342 -4.29 -27.84 -7.04
C THR A 342 -3.16 -28.11 -8.06
N ILE A 343 -2.23 -29.08 -7.90
CA ILE A 343 -2.35 -30.51 -7.57
C ILE A 343 -0.98 -31.05 -7.07
N CYS A 344 -1.03 -32.07 -6.22
CA CYS A 344 0.08 -32.90 -5.74
C CYS A 344 0.21 -34.17 -6.59
N SER A 345 1.44 -34.54 -6.98
CA SER A 345 1.96 -35.89 -7.31
C SER A 345 3.32 -35.67 -8.00
N SER A 346 4.44 -36.27 -7.63
CA SER A 346 4.75 -37.55 -6.99
C SER A 346 6.10 -37.45 -6.29
#